data_AF-A0A1M7LX67-F1
#
_entry.id   AF-A0A1M7LX67-F1
#
_cell.length_a   1.000
_cell.length_b   1.000
_cell.length_c   1.000
_cell.angle_alpha   90.00
_cell.angle_beta   90.00
_cell.angle_gamma   90.00
#
_symmetry.space_group_name_H-M   'P 1'
#
loop_
_entity.id
_entity.type
_entity.pdbx_description
1 polymer ?
#
loop_
_entity_poly.entity_id
_entity_poly.type
_entity_poly.pdbx_seq_one_letter_code
_entity_poly.pdbx_strand_id
1 'polypeptide(L)'
;MISRNQLRGITFGVIWCLISWIPYYTDYLSIFRPIIGIPAYLGLNLELLLNKGDSFAYSILIGAGIGFVISSLVGFAKDGIKIIGLFPRNRKKLYKRGI
;
A
#
# COMPACT_ATOMS: atom_id res chain seq x y z
N MET A 1 -14.19 6.92 -0.68
CA MET A 1 -13.66 7.19 0.68
C MET A 1 -12.61 6.15 0.99
N ILE A 2 -11.41 6.56 1.41
CA ILE A 2 -10.32 5.64 1.77
C ILE A 2 -10.68 4.91 3.07
N SER A 3 -10.47 3.59 3.14
CA SER A 3 -10.75 2.83 4.36
C SER A 3 -9.74 3.13 5.46
N ARG A 4 -10.13 2.98 6.74
CA ARG A 4 -9.21 3.18 7.87
C ARG A 4 -7.98 2.27 7.78
N ASN A 5 -8.12 1.08 7.20
CA ASN A 5 -7.01 0.15 7.00
C ASN A 5 -6.06 0.64 5.91
N GLN A 6 -6.58 1.17 4.80
CA GLN A 6 -5.77 1.76 3.74
C GLN A 6 -5.00 2.98 4.25
N LEU A 7 -5.64 3.82 5.05
CA LEU A 7 -4.98 4.98 5.65
C LEU A 7 -3.82 4.54 6.57
N ARG A 8 -4.03 3.53 7.42
CA ARG A 8 -2.95 2.93 8.23
C ARG A 8 -1.83 2.35 7.36
N GLY A 9 -2.19 1.65 6.28
CA GLY A 9 -1.21 1.09 5.33
C GLY A 9 -0.34 2.17 4.69
N ILE A 10 -0.95 3.28 4.28
CA ILE A 10 -0.23 4.46 3.79
C ILE A 10 0.69 5.01 4.87
N THR A 11 0.19 5.21 6.11
CA THR A 11 1.01 5.71 7.22
C THR A 11 2.21 4.81 7.49
N PHE A 12 2.03 3.48 7.53
CA PHE A 12 3.13 2.54 7.68
C PHE A 12 4.10 2.58 6.50
N GLY A 13 3.59 2.74 5.27
CA GLY A 13 4.42 2.91 4.07
C GLY A 13 5.28 4.17 4.12
N VAL A 14 4.74 5.27 4.62
CA VAL A 14 5.49 6.53 4.82
C VAL A 14 6.54 6.37 5.91
N ILE A 15 6.20 5.76 7.05
CA ILE A 15 7.17 5.49 8.13
C ILE A 15 8.29 4.58 7.63
N TRP A 16 7.94 3.51 6.92
CA TRP A 16 8.92 2.60 6.32
C TRP A 16 9.84 3.32 5.34
N CYS A 17 9.32 4.25 4.54
CA CYS A 17 10.12 5.12 3.70
C CYS A 17 11.11 5.97 4.51
N LEU A 18 10.69 6.61 5.60
CA LEU A 18 11.59 7.41 6.43
C LEU A 18 12.72 6.54 7.01
N ILE A 19 12.41 5.33 7.46
CA ILE A 19 13.40 4.38 7.98
C ILE A 19 14.32 3.88 6.86
N SER A 20 13.85 3.77 5.62
CA SER A 20 14.64 3.28 4.48
C SER A 20 15.89 4.11 4.16
N TRP A 21 15.87 5.39 4.54
CA TRP A 21 17.00 6.29 4.36
C TRP A 21 18.11 6.07 5.40
N ILE A 22 17.81 5.45 6.55
CA ILE A 22 18.80 5.14 7.59
C ILE A 22 19.86 4.17 7.06
N PRO A 23 19.53 2.95 6.60
CA PRO A 23 20.52 2.03 6.06
C PRO A 23 21.09 2.50 4.72
N TYR A 24 20.51 3.53 4.09
CA TYR A 24 21.08 4.13 2.89
C TYR A 24 22.24 5.07 3.22
N TYR A 25 22.05 5.97 4.19
CA TYR A 25 23.10 6.91 4.62
C TYR A 25 24.06 6.35 5.66
N THR A 26 23.73 5.20 6.25
CA THR A 26 24.54 4.55 7.28
C THR A 26 24.69 3.06 6.99
N ASP A 27 25.74 2.44 7.53
CA ASP A 27 25.89 0.99 7.53
C ASP A 27 25.16 0.31 8.70
N TYR A 28 24.41 1.08 9.49
CA TYR A 28 23.48 0.50 10.46
C TYR A 28 22.39 -0.29 9.73
N LEU A 29 21.99 -1.43 10.31
CA LEU A 29 20.96 -2.31 9.75
C LEU A 29 21.31 -2.89 8.35
N SER A 30 22.60 -3.02 8.02
CA SER A 30 23.07 -3.58 6.75
C SER A 30 22.45 -4.95 6.40
N ILE A 31 22.21 -5.80 7.41
CA ILE A 31 21.54 -7.10 7.28
C ILE A 31 20.09 -6.94 6.77
N PHE A 32 19.41 -5.87 7.17
CA PHE A 32 18.01 -5.60 6.80
C PHE A 32 17.88 -4.61 5.63
N ARG A 33 18.99 -4.05 5.11
CA ARG A 33 19.03 -3.13 3.97
C ARG A 33 18.22 -3.65 2.75
N PRO A 34 18.25 -4.95 2.38
CA PRO A 34 17.48 -5.45 1.24
C PRO A 34 15.96 -5.31 1.38
N ILE A 35 15.45 -5.25 2.63
CA ILE A 35 14.02 -5.12 2.91
C ILE A 35 13.70 -3.67 3.25
N ILE A 36 14.44 -3.09 4.18
CA ILE A 36 14.14 -1.76 4.72
C ILE A 36 14.50 -0.68 3.71
N GLY A 37 15.55 -0.84 2.92
CA GLY A 37 16.08 0.15 1.98
C GLY A 37 15.36 0.22 0.62
N ILE A 38 14.35 -0.63 0.37
CA ILE A 38 13.64 -0.69 -0.92
C ILE A 38 13.07 0.67 -1.34
N PRO A 39 12.35 1.42 -0.47
CA PRO A 39 11.76 2.70 -0.87
C PRO A 39 12.81 3.74 -1.30
N ALA A 40 13.91 3.87 -0.54
CA ALA A 40 15.01 4.79 -0.88
C ALA A 40 15.69 4.41 -2.20
N TYR A 41 16.00 3.12 -2.39
CA TYR A 41 16.60 2.62 -3.63
C TYR A 41 15.71 2.90 -4.84
N LEU A 42 14.41 2.62 -4.74
CA LEU A 42 13.47 2.88 -5.84
C LEU A 42 13.30 4.38 -6.10
N GLY A 43 13.29 5.21 -5.05
CA GLY A 43 13.21 6.67 -5.18
C GLY A 43 14.40 7.25 -5.94
N LEU A 44 15.62 6.76 -5.66
CA LEU A 44 16.84 7.16 -6.37
C LEU A 44 16.85 6.73 -7.83
N ASN A 45 16.43 5.49 -8.11
CA ASN A 45 16.34 5.01 -9.49
C ASN A 45 15.33 5.82 -10.31
N LEU A 46 14.24 6.27 -9.70
CA LEU A 46 13.28 7.15 -10.36
C LEU A 46 13.83 8.56 -10.59
N GLU A 47 14.57 9.10 -9.63
CA GLU A 47 15.29 10.36 -9.84
C GLU A 47 16.26 10.26 -11.02
N LEU A 48 17.04 9.17 -11.11
CA LEU A 48 17.95 8.89 -12.23
C LEU A 48 17.19 8.75 -13.56
N LEU A 49 16.04 8.07 -13.56
CA LEU A 49 15.22 7.86 -14.75
C LEU A 49 14.55 9.15 -15.23
N LEU A 50 14.07 9.98 -14.31
CA LEU A 50 13.32 11.20 -14.58
C LEU A 50 14.22 12.45 -14.67
N ASN A 51 15.49 12.31 -14.29
CA ASN A 51 16.49 13.38 -14.19
C ASN A 51 15.99 14.57 -13.36
N LYS A 52 15.35 14.28 -12.22
CA LYS A 52 14.77 15.25 -11.29
C LYS A 52 15.23 14.97 -9.86
N GLY A 53 15.83 15.98 -9.22
CA GLY A 53 16.44 15.90 -7.89
C GLY A 53 15.45 15.84 -6.72
N ASP A 54 14.55 14.85 -6.72
CA ASP A 54 13.49 14.68 -5.73
C ASP A 54 13.33 13.21 -5.27
N SER A 55 14.42 12.43 -5.20
CA SER A 55 14.40 11.01 -4.80
C SER A 55 13.65 10.75 -3.50
N PHE A 56 13.73 11.68 -2.55
CA PHE A 56 13.02 11.59 -1.27
C PHE A 56 11.50 11.61 -1.47
N ALA A 57 10.99 12.56 -2.27
CA ALA A 57 9.56 12.63 -2.57
C ALA A 57 9.08 11.40 -3.33
N TYR A 58 9.87 10.92 -4.30
CA TYR A 58 9.56 9.69 -5.03
C TYR A 58 9.54 8.46 -4.11
N SER A 59 10.49 8.34 -3.18
CA SER A 59 10.52 7.24 -2.22
C SER A 59 9.28 7.23 -1.31
N ILE A 60 8.79 8.41 -0.90
CA ILE A 60 7.56 8.53 -0.10
C ILE A 60 6.34 8.08 -0.90
N LEU A 61 6.23 8.53 -2.16
CA LEU A 61 5.12 8.15 -3.04
C LEU A 61 5.10 6.62 -3.26
N ILE A 62 6.25 6.02 -3.50
CA ILE A 62 6.39 4.57 -3.64
C ILE A 62 6.03 3.85 -2.35
N GLY A 63 6.59 4.27 -1.21
CA GLY A 63 6.32 3.66 0.09
C GLY A 63 4.83 3.73 0.45
N ALA A 64 4.21 4.89 0.26
CA ALA A 64 2.77 5.09 0.45
C ALA A 64 1.94 4.23 -0.52
N GLY A 65 2.34 4.16 -1.79
CA GLY A 65 1.69 3.35 -2.81
C GLY A 65 1.74 1.85 -2.50
N ILE A 66 2.92 1.34 -2.14
CA ILE A 66 3.10 -0.06 -1.72
C ILE A 66 2.26 -0.35 -0.47
N GLY A 67 2.32 0.53 0.54
CA GLY A 67 1.53 0.40 1.77
C GLY A 67 0.02 0.37 1.51
N PHE A 68 -0.44 1.19 0.56
CA PHE A 68 -1.84 1.20 0.12
C PHE A 68 -2.22 -0.11 -0.60
N VAL A 69 -1.39 -0.59 -1.53
CA VAL A 69 -1.65 -1.82 -2.28
C VAL A 69 -1.69 -3.02 -1.34
N ILE A 70 -0.71 -3.16 -0.45
CA ILE A 70 -0.64 -4.25 0.52
C ILE A 70 -1.87 -4.22 1.44
N SER A 71 -2.22 -3.04 1.99
CA SER A 71 -3.38 -2.93 2.88
C SER A 71 -4.70 -3.23 2.15
N SER A 72 -4.80 -2.85 0.87
CA SER A 72 -5.96 -3.18 0.05
C SER A 72 -6.04 -4.68 -0.22
N LEU A 73 -4.93 -5.33 -0.57
CA LEU A 73 -4.84 -6.78 -0.75
C LEU A 73 -5.23 -7.54 0.52
N VAL A 74 -4.72 -7.10 1.68
CA VAL A 74 -5.09 -7.68 2.98
C VAL A 74 -6.56 -7.47 3.28
N GLY A 75 -7.12 -6.31 2.93
CA GLY A 75 -8.57 -6.06 3.01
C GLY A 75 -9.37 -7.05 2.16
N PHE A 76 -9.01 -7.20 0.88
CA PHE A 76 -9.66 -8.14 -0.03
C PHE A 76 -9.55 -9.60 0.43
N ALA A 77 -8.40 -9.99 0.98
CA ALA A 77 -8.20 -11.34 1.50
C ALA A 77 -9.06 -11.59 2.75
N LYS A 78 -9.16 -10.61 3.66
CA LYS A 78 -9.93 -10.73 4.92
C LYS A 78 -11.44 -10.68 4.70
N ASP A 79 -11.91 -9.86 3.78
CA ASP A 79 -13.34 -9.78 3.44
C ASP A 79 -13.80 -11.00 2.61
N GLY A 80 -12.85 -11.87 2.23
CA GLY A 80 -13.04 -12.89 1.22
C GLY A 80 -13.23 -12.24 -0.15
N ILE A 81 -12.74 -12.88 -1.21
CA ILE A 81 -13.07 -12.43 -2.57
C ILE A 81 -14.57 -12.66 -2.75
N LYS A 82 -15.37 -11.67 -2.38
CA LYS A 82 -16.79 -11.63 -2.66
C LYS A 82 -16.88 -11.24 -4.12
N ILE A 83 -16.74 -12.23 -5.01
CA ILE A 83 -17.03 -12.07 -6.43
C ILE A 83 -18.51 -11.70 -6.50
N ILE A 84 -18.78 -10.40 -6.59
CA ILE A 84 -20.11 -9.85 -6.81
C ILE A 84 -20.50 -10.31 -8.22
N GLY A 85 -21.18 -11.46 -8.30
CA GLY A 85 -21.59 -12.08 -9.56
C GLY A 85 -21.67 -13.61 -9.54
N LEU A 86 -20.95 -14.33 -8.66
CA LEU A 86 -20.87 -15.80 -8.78
C LEU A 86 -22.00 -16.57 -8.09
N PHE A 87 -22.68 -15.95 -7.12
CA PHE A 87 -23.89 -16.51 -6.53
C PHE A 87 -25.00 -15.46 -6.57
N PRO A 88 -26.05 -15.63 -7.41
CA PRO A 88 -27.25 -14.86 -7.26
C PRO A 88 -27.80 -15.18 -5.87
N ARG A 89 -27.64 -14.24 -4.94
CA ARG A 89 -28.27 -14.29 -3.62
C ARG A 89 -29.76 -14.47 -3.87
N ASN A 90 -30.25 -15.68 -3.63
CA ASN A 90 -31.63 -16.07 -3.86
C ASN A 90 -32.56 -14.92 -3.44
N ARG A 91 -33.30 -14.41 -4.42
CA ARG A 91 -34.20 -13.27 -4.27
C ARG A 91 -35.06 -13.52 -3.04
N LYS A 92 -34.91 -12.70 -1.99
CA LYS A 92 -35.96 -12.58 -1.00
C LYS A 92 -37.19 -12.09 -1.76
N LYS A 93 -38.17 -12.99 -1.94
CA LYS A 93 -39.47 -12.69 -2.54
C LYS A 93 -40.03 -11.47 -1.82
N LEU A 94 -40.12 -10.35 -2.55
CA LEU A 94 -41.01 -9.25 -2.22
C LEU A 94 -42.44 -9.75 -2.46
N TYR A 95 -42.97 -10.51 -1.50
CA TYR A 95 -44.40 -10.75 -1.42
C TYR A 95 -44.90 -10.21 -0.08
N LYS A 96 -45.86 -9.29 -0.22
CA LYS A 96 -46.78 -8.80 0.82
C LYS A 96 -46.19 -7.88 1.89
N ARG A 97 -46.16 -6.60 1.57
CA ARG A 97 -46.87 -5.61 2.40
C ARG A 97 -47.82 -4.85 1.49
N GLY A 98 -49.10 -5.21 1.57
CA GLY A 98 -50.16 -4.36 1.05
C GLY A 98 -50.24 -3.11 1.91
N ILE A 99 -50.44 -1.96 1.27
CA ILE A 99 -51.69 -1.19 1.24
C ILE A 99 -51.76 -0.60 -0.17
#